data_AF-A0A7V9BF41-F1
#
_entry.id   AF-A0A7V9BF41-F1
#
_cell.length_a   1.000
_cell.length_b   1.000
_cell.length_c   1.000
_cell.angle_alpha   90.00
_cell.angle_beta   90.00
_cell.angle_gamma   90.00
#
_symmetry.space_group_name_H-M   'P 1'
#
loop_
_entity.id
_entity.type
_entity.pdbx_description
1 polymer ?
#
loop_
_entity_poly.entity_id
_entity_poly.type
_entity_poly.pdbx_seq_one_letter_code
_entity_poly.pdbx_strand_id
1 'polypeptide(L)'
;MARIAFVADPQDPVAIEVRVNFGIFAGREVTPAEIDELARVLLSELPSVSIVSEQRHVLDTDAQVAVHQLRIEVAAEALPENADVASLGTRLALLAEHWAEGCISERHAEVTES
;
A
#
# COMPACT_ATOMS: atom_id res chain seq x y z
N MET A 1 -9.47 28.30 -0.36
CA MET A 1 -8.05 28.48 0.03
C MET A 1 -7.54 27.17 0.57
N ALA A 2 -6.48 26.59 0.00
CA ALA A 2 -5.84 25.40 0.56
C ALA A 2 -5.08 25.79 1.84
N ARG A 3 -5.14 24.96 2.88
CA ARG A 3 -4.40 25.17 4.14
C ARG A 3 -3.10 24.37 4.07
N ILE A 4 -1.98 24.96 4.55
CA ILE A 4 -0.68 24.27 4.64
C ILE A 4 -0.74 23.10 5.63
N ALA A 5 -1.54 23.24 6.69
CA ALA A 5 -1.80 22.21 7.67
C ALA A 5 -3.27 22.21 8.08
N PHE A 6 -3.82 21.03 8.31
CA PHE A 6 -5.19 20.83 8.78
C PHE A 6 -5.24 19.59 9.67
N VAL A 7 -6.18 19.58 10.60
CA VAL A 7 -6.54 18.34 11.30
C VAL A 7 -7.34 17.50 10.32
N ALA A 8 -6.86 16.30 10.00
CA ALA A 8 -7.59 15.36 9.18
C ALA A 8 -8.94 15.06 9.85
N ASP A 9 -10.01 15.05 9.06
CA ASP A 9 -11.31 14.64 9.56
C ASP A 9 -11.29 13.12 9.76
N PRO A 10 -11.48 12.59 10.98
CA PRO A 10 -11.52 11.15 11.20
C PRO A 10 -12.75 10.46 10.56
N GLN A 11 -13.62 11.19 9.87
CA GLN A 11 -14.91 10.71 9.37
C GLN A 11 -14.90 10.05 7.99
N ASP A 12 -13.81 9.98 7.22
CA ASP A 12 -13.76 9.07 6.06
C ASP A 12 -13.46 7.66 6.57
N PRO A 13 -14.46 6.77 6.67
CA PRO A 13 -14.25 5.49 7.30
C PRO A 13 -13.53 4.59 6.31
N VAL A 14 -12.23 4.39 6.54
CA VAL A 14 -11.47 3.33 5.89
C VAL A 14 -12.06 2.00 6.35
N ALA A 15 -12.71 1.29 5.43
CA ALA A 15 -13.33 0.00 5.72
C ALA A 15 -12.30 -1.14 5.66
N ILE A 16 -11.30 -1.01 4.79
CA ILE A 16 -10.19 -1.95 4.67
C ILE A 16 -8.89 -1.17 4.56
N GLU A 17 -7.92 -1.50 5.40
CA GLU A 17 -6.55 -1.03 5.29
C GLU A 17 -5.60 -2.23 5.13
N VAL A 18 -4.81 -2.25 4.06
CA VAL A 18 -3.75 -3.23 3.83
C VAL A 18 -2.41 -2.51 3.87
N ARG A 19 -1.44 -3.05 4.62
CA ARG A 19 -0.07 -2.51 4.69
C ARG A 19 0.91 -3.49 4.09
N VAL A 20 1.81 -2.97 3.26
CA VAL A 20 2.88 -3.75 2.61
C VAL A 20 4.23 -3.21 3.06
N ASN A 21 5.00 -4.05 3.72
CA ASN A 21 6.36 -3.73 4.21
C ASN A 21 7.41 -3.79 3.08
N PHE A 22 7.14 -3.14 1.96
CA PHE A 22 7.95 -3.27 0.75
C PHE A 22 9.43 -2.93 0.99
N GLY A 23 9.73 -1.79 1.65
CA GLY A 23 11.11 -1.36 1.85
C GLY A 23 11.95 -2.29 2.72
N ILE A 24 11.31 -3.03 3.63
CA ILE A 24 12.00 -4.01 4.48
C ILE A 24 12.50 -5.19 3.63
N PHE A 25 11.71 -5.64 2.66
CA PHE A 25 12.03 -6.80 1.83
C PHE A 25 12.79 -6.43 0.54
N ALA A 26 12.48 -5.28 -0.07
CA ALA A 26 13.08 -4.82 -1.31
C ALA A 26 14.35 -3.97 -1.12
N GLY A 27 14.57 -3.42 0.08
CA GLY A 27 15.68 -2.51 0.37
C GLY A 27 15.60 -1.16 -0.35
N ARG A 28 14.43 -0.80 -0.90
CA ARG A 28 14.20 0.44 -1.64
C ARG A 28 12.75 0.90 -1.54
N GLU A 29 12.49 2.08 -2.07
CA GLU A 29 11.14 2.61 -2.24
C GLU A 29 10.44 1.95 -3.44
N VAL A 30 9.11 1.92 -3.38
CA VAL A 30 8.26 1.55 -4.51
C VAL A 30 8.27 2.68 -5.53
N THR A 31 8.47 2.34 -6.79
CA THR A 31 8.46 3.33 -7.88
C THR A 31 7.03 3.69 -8.30
N PRO A 32 6.81 4.85 -8.93
CA PRO A 32 5.49 5.22 -9.46
C PRO A 32 4.89 4.20 -10.43
N ALA A 33 5.73 3.60 -11.30
CA ALA A 33 5.26 2.60 -12.27
C ALA A 33 4.73 1.32 -11.60
N GLU A 34 5.37 0.88 -10.53
CA GLU A 34 4.93 -0.27 -9.75
C GLU A 34 3.65 0.05 -8.96
N ILE A 35 3.50 1.29 -8.47
CA ILE A 35 2.24 1.76 -7.86
C ILE A 35 1.10 1.72 -8.88
N ASP A 36 1.35 2.20 -10.11
CA ASP A 36 0.36 2.16 -11.18
C ASP A 36 -0.06 0.72 -11.54
N GLU A 37 0.89 -0.22 -11.47
CA GLU A 37 0.61 -1.64 -11.66
C GLU A 37 -0.24 -2.22 -10.54
N LEU A 38 0.14 -1.97 -9.28
CA LEU A 38 -0.65 -2.37 -8.12
C LEU A 38 -2.08 -1.81 -8.21
N ALA A 39 -2.22 -0.55 -8.60
CA ALA A 39 -3.52 0.07 -8.79
C ALA A 39 -4.37 -0.68 -9.84
N ARG A 40 -3.79 -1.07 -10.98
CA ARG A 40 -4.50 -1.86 -12.00
C ARG A 40 -5.00 -3.21 -11.46
N VAL A 41 -4.19 -3.89 -10.64
CA VAL A 41 -4.56 -5.16 -9.99
C VAL A 41 -5.69 -4.96 -8.98
N LEU A 42 -5.62 -3.93 -8.14
CA LEU A 42 -6.64 -3.68 -7.11
C LEU A 42 -7.97 -3.20 -7.71
N LEU A 43 -7.92 -2.39 -8.78
CA LEU A 43 -9.09 -1.87 -9.47
C LEU A 43 -9.88 -2.93 -10.26
N SER A 44 -9.36 -4.15 -10.42
CA SER A 44 -10.18 -5.26 -10.92
C SER A 44 -11.16 -5.81 -9.89
N GLU A 45 -10.89 -5.58 -8.59
CA GLU A 45 -11.75 -6.02 -7.47
C GLU A 45 -12.59 -4.88 -6.89
N LEU A 46 -12.18 -3.62 -7.09
CA LEU A 46 -12.73 -2.44 -6.45
C LEU A 46 -13.03 -1.32 -7.45
N PRO A 47 -14.09 -0.52 -7.23
CA PRO A 47 -14.38 0.66 -8.05
C PRO A 47 -13.37 1.79 -7.84
N SER A 48 -12.75 1.89 -6.67
CA SER A 48 -11.71 2.86 -6.36
C SER A 48 -10.83 2.40 -5.19
N VAL A 49 -9.62 2.94 -5.10
CA VAL A 49 -8.65 2.64 -4.04
C VAL A 49 -7.74 3.86 -3.82
N SER A 50 -7.32 4.07 -2.58
CA SER A 50 -6.24 5.01 -2.24
C SER A 50 -4.97 4.22 -1.94
N ILE A 51 -3.85 4.60 -2.56
CA ILE A 51 -2.55 4.00 -2.30
C ILE A 51 -1.61 5.09 -1.82
N VAL A 52 -1.08 4.92 -0.61
CA VAL A 52 -0.13 5.82 0.03
C VAL A 52 1.23 5.12 0.07
N SER A 53 2.22 5.71 -0.58
CA SER A 53 3.62 5.33 -0.43
C SER A 53 4.27 6.26 0.58
N GLU A 54 4.69 5.71 1.71
CA GLU A 54 5.18 6.50 2.84
C GLU A 54 6.51 5.98 3.40
N GLN A 55 7.35 6.93 3.81
CA GLN A 55 8.49 6.63 4.67
C GLN A 55 8.05 6.80 6.13
N ARG A 56 7.91 5.69 6.84
CA ARG A 56 7.49 5.67 8.24
C ARG A 56 8.70 5.74 9.15
N HIS A 57 8.83 6.86 9.86
CA HIS A 57 9.84 7.04 10.90
C HIS A 57 9.32 6.47 12.22
N VAL A 58 10.02 5.46 12.73
CA VAL A 58 9.85 4.93 14.09
C VAL A 58 10.97 5.50 14.92
N LEU A 59 10.59 6.41 15.83
CA LEU A 59 11.48 7.13 16.71
C LEU A 59 11.10 6.78 18.14
N ASP A 60 12.01 6.16 18.88
CA ASP A 60 11.93 6.04 20.33
C ASP A 60 13.20 6.63 20.97
N THR A 61 13.34 6.52 22.28
CA THR A 61 14.49 7.08 23.01
C THR A 61 15.83 6.45 22.58
N ASP A 62 15.80 5.21 22.07
CA ASP A 62 16.96 4.36 21.84
C ASP A 62 17.20 4.04 20.34
N ALA A 63 16.21 4.29 19.48
CA ALA A 63 16.25 3.94 18.07
C ALA A 63 15.59 4.99 17.17
N GLN A 64 16.20 5.18 16.00
CA GLN A 64 15.63 5.93 14.88
C GLN A 64 15.72 5.07 13.63
N VAL A 65 14.58 4.53 13.20
CA VAL A 65 14.49 3.70 11.99
C VAL A 65 13.47 4.32 11.05
N ALA A 66 13.81 4.35 9.76
CA ALA A 66 12.85 4.66 8.70
C ALA A 66 12.57 3.39 7.92
N VAL A 67 11.29 3.06 7.76
CA VAL A 67 10.84 1.94 6.90
C VAL A 67 9.95 2.48 5.80
N HIS A 68 10.19 2.05 4.56
CA HIS A 68 9.30 2.39 3.47
C HIS A 68 8.15 1.37 3.41
N GLN A 69 6.93 1.88 3.47
CA GLN A 69 5.70 1.10 3.56
C GLN A 69 4.69 1.61 2.53
N LEU A 70 3.96 0.70 1.90
CA LEU A 70 2.73 1.04 1.19
C LEU A 70 1.53 0.82 2.09
N ARG A 71 0.56 1.72 2.01
CA ARG A 71 -0.75 1.59 2.64
C ARG A 71 -1.83 1.72 1.59
N ILE A 72 -2.67 0.71 1.51
CA ILE A 72 -3.82 0.62 0.61
C ILE A 72 -5.05 0.84 1.47
N GLU A 73 -5.86 1.83 1.11
CA GLU A 73 -7.09 2.18 1.83
C GLU A 73 -8.29 2.05 0.89
N VAL A 74 -9.30 1.34 1.36
CA VAL A 74 -10.60 1.21 0.71
C VAL A 74 -11.63 1.92 1.58
N ALA A 75 -12.22 2.98 1.04
CA ALA A 75 -13.30 3.70 1.70
C ALA A 75 -14.57 2.85 1.75
N ALA A 76 -15.42 3.04 2.76
CA ALA A 76 -16.64 2.24 2.92
C ALA A 76 -17.59 2.35 1.70
N GLU A 77 -17.66 3.52 1.08
CA GLU A 77 -18.44 3.79 -0.14
C GLU A 77 -17.87 3.13 -1.40
N ALA A 78 -16.60 2.71 -1.37
CA ALA A 78 -15.98 1.96 -2.44
C ALA A 78 -16.22 0.44 -2.29
N LEU A 79 -16.87 -0.01 -1.21
CA LEU A 79 -17.22 -1.42 -1.07
C LEU A 79 -18.41 -1.79 -1.96
N PRO A 80 -18.37 -2.97 -2.63
CA PRO A 80 -19.56 -3.55 -3.25
C PRO A 80 -20.72 -3.71 -2.25
N GLU A 81 -21.97 -3.54 -2.70
CA GLU A 81 -23.18 -3.50 -1.86
C GLU A 81 -23.39 -4.71 -0.92
N ASN A 82 -22.74 -5.84 -1.18
CA ASN A 82 -22.80 -7.06 -0.37
C ASN A 82 -21.41 -7.66 -0.10
N ALA A 83 -20.38 -6.82 -0.04
CA ALA A 83 -19.02 -7.30 0.20
C ALA A 83 -18.88 -7.91 1.59
N ASP A 84 -18.38 -9.14 1.66
CA ASP A 84 -17.76 -9.64 2.88
C ASP A 84 -16.41 -8.96 3.05
N VAL A 85 -16.37 -7.94 3.92
CA VAL A 85 -15.20 -7.08 4.17
C VAL A 85 -13.98 -7.89 4.59
N ALA A 86 -14.16 -8.95 5.39
CA ALA A 86 -13.04 -9.77 5.86
C ALA A 86 -12.44 -10.61 4.72
N SER A 87 -13.30 -11.24 3.93
CA SER A 87 -12.88 -12.03 2.76
C SER A 87 -12.24 -11.13 1.68
N LEU A 88 -12.81 -9.94 1.45
CA LEU A 88 -12.26 -8.96 0.52
C LEU A 88 -10.90 -8.44 1.01
N GLY A 89 -10.78 -8.08 2.29
CA GLY A 89 -9.51 -7.63 2.88
C GLY A 89 -8.40 -8.69 2.75
N THR A 90 -8.73 -9.96 2.99
CA THR A 90 -7.79 -11.08 2.80
C THR A 90 -7.36 -11.19 1.33
N ARG A 91 -8.30 -11.06 0.39
CA ARG A 91 -8.00 -11.11 -1.05
C ARG A 91 -7.09 -9.96 -1.49
N LEU A 92 -7.38 -8.74 -1.05
CA LEU A 92 -6.56 -7.56 -1.37
C LEU A 92 -5.15 -7.69 -0.80
N ALA A 93 -5.01 -8.25 0.41
CA ALA A 93 -3.71 -8.55 1.00
C ALA A 93 -2.90 -9.54 0.14
N LEU A 94 -3.53 -10.63 -0.33
CA LEU A 94 -2.88 -11.61 -1.21
C LEU A 94 -2.47 -11.02 -2.56
N LEU A 95 -3.30 -10.17 -3.16
CA LEU A 95 -2.96 -9.48 -4.41
C LEU A 95 -1.76 -8.54 -4.23
N ALA A 96 -1.75 -7.78 -3.13
CA ALA A 96 -0.66 -6.88 -2.81
C ALA A 96 0.65 -7.63 -2.47
N GLU A 97 0.56 -8.77 -1.78
CA GLU A 97 1.71 -9.63 -1.50
C GLU A 97 2.30 -10.21 -2.80
N HIS A 98 1.46 -10.79 -3.66
CA HIS A 98 1.91 -11.36 -4.93
C HIS A 98 2.58 -10.32 -5.84
N TRP A 99 2.00 -9.13 -5.94
CA TRP A 99 2.61 -8.01 -6.67
C TRP A 99 3.97 -7.64 -6.08
N ALA A 100 4.09 -7.52 -4.75
CA ALA A 100 5.33 -7.12 -4.11
C ALA A 100 6.43 -8.16 -4.33
N GLU A 101 6.11 -9.45 -4.23
CA GLU A 101 7.03 -10.55 -4.54
C GLU A 101 7.53 -10.50 -5.99
N GLY A 102 6.64 -10.17 -6.94
CA GLY A 102 6.98 -9.95 -8.35
C GLY A 102 8.03 -8.85 -8.52
N CYS A 103 7.75 -7.65 -8.01
CA CYS A 103 8.67 -6.50 -8.08
C CYS A 103 10.03 -6.77 -7.42
N ILE A 104 10.05 -7.51 -6.31
CA ILE A 104 11.29 -7.88 -5.60
C ILE A 104 12.09 -8.88 -6.42
N SER A 105 11.42 -9.88 -7.02
CA SER A 105 12.06 -10.95 -7.78
C SER A 105 12.64 -10.45 -9.10
N GLU A 106 11.92 -9.61 -9.84
CA GLU A 106 12.39 -9.03 -11.12
C GLU A 106 13.68 -8.22 -10.94
N ARG A 107 13.81 -7.50 -9.83
CA ARG A 107 15.03 -6.75 -9.49
C ARG A 107 16.22 -7.65 -9.16
N HIS A 108 16.00 -8.80 -8.53
CA HIS A 108 17.09 -9.75 -8.26
C HIS A 108 17.63 -10.39 -9.55
N ALA A 109 16.79 -10.54 -10.58
CA ALA A 109 17.22 -11.05 -11.88
C ALA A 109 18.16 -10.06 -12.60
N GLU A 110 17.83 -8.76 -12.63
CA GLU A 110 18.67 -7.73 -13.25
C GLU A 110 20.06 -7.58 -12.61
N VAL A 111 20.19 -7.82 -11.30
CA VAL A 111 21.48 -7.71 -10.58
C VAL A 111 22.37 -8.93 -10.82
N THR A 112 21.81 -10.09 -11.17
CA THR A 112 22.55 -11.35 -11.35
C THR A 112 23.11 -11.50 -12.77
N GLU A 113 22.63 -10.71 -13.74
CA GLU A 113 23.09 -10.75 -15.13
C GLU A 113 24.15 -9.70 -15.50
N SER A 114 24.79 -9.04 -14.52
CA SER A 114 25.87 -8.05 -14.75
C SER A 114 27.27 -8.56 -14.44
#